data_AF-A0A0S8H552-F1
#
_entry.id   AF-A0A0S8H552-F1
#
_cell.length_a   1.000
_cell.length_b   1.000
_cell.length_c   1.000
_cell.angle_alpha   90.00
_cell.angle_beta   90.00
_cell.angle_gamma   90.00
#
_symmetry.space_group_name_H-M   'P 1'
#
loop_
_entity.id
_entity.type
_entity.pdbx_description
1 polymer ?
#
loop_
_entity_poly.entity_id
_entity_poly.type
_entity_poly.pdbx_seq_one_letter_code
_entity_poly.pdbx_strand_id
1 'polypeptide(L)'
;MRSNELTGRVVLAAAVVGCLCAAAPGGLEAELTVTNTTGEDKTDWPVFLTVYKAFGGNLPVERMDPLGFHVLDAAGRELPHMLRRLPPDVSIGNDEIVFVVPELAAGASVKLRLTNTAAPGKTVPIDLAGSPHNLLSGGGFETIADGAPDGFTATAKDGAKLVLDRDEPRAGKACLRIDLPSRSSAALRSAGPIPFKKDGRYHFSIWAKCRNVAHNGYGFAGGGTVKFNPPALRGRGELRLRGDRPWFCYQFEPGGSDRWGVPHMASQSEAPTVKARGREAPAEIWAQAGGKAHLVISFSQQSQPFLKGDGGGTVWLDEALLFEQPTVQVDRRKPLAAATSRGAFVYARPVNSPRWGPFAHEAADKLEAFAMRGERRQVRFGIYAAADLGEVRVEVSPLTDGAGRLGPECLDLELNNHYIEPYRPQPLQAG
;
A
#
# COMPACT_ATOMS: atom_id res chain seq x y z
N MET A 1 -50.55 2.24 -29.68
CA MET A 1 -49.32 2.58 -28.92
C MET A 1 -49.18 1.59 -27.78
N ARG A 2 -48.46 0.49 -28.00
CA ARG A 2 -48.00 -0.41 -26.95
C ARG A 2 -46.49 -0.32 -26.95
N SER A 3 -45.93 0.15 -25.85
CA SER A 3 -44.51 0.17 -25.56
C SER A 3 -44.02 -1.27 -25.45
N ASN A 4 -43.32 -1.76 -26.47
CA ASN A 4 -42.47 -2.93 -26.31
C ASN A 4 -41.15 -2.44 -25.71
N GLU A 5 -41.08 -2.45 -24.38
CA GLU A 5 -39.81 -2.47 -23.66
C GLU A 5 -39.10 -3.78 -23.98
N LEU A 6 -38.26 -3.76 -25.01
CA LEU A 6 -37.22 -4.76 -25.21
C LEU A 6 -36.06 -4.41 -24.29
N THR A 7 -36.19 -4.81 -23.02
CA THR A 7 -35.05 -4.98 -22.12
C THR A 7 -34.24 -6.20 -22.57
N GLY A 8 -33.61 -6.07 -23.74
CA GLY A 8 -32.61 -7.00 -24.23
C GLY A 8 -31.31 -6.74 -23.48
N ARG A 9 -31.07 -7.49 -22.40
CA ARG A 9 -29.74 -7.59 -21.80
C ARG A 9 -28.88 -8.54 -22.65
N VAL A 10 -27.58 -8.27 -22.61
CA VAL A 10 -26.43 -9.16 -22.88
C VAL A 10 -25.74 -9.07 -24.24
N VAL A 11 -24.42 -8.82 -24.21
CA VAL A 11 -23.44 -9.49 -25.09
C VAL A 11 -22.19 -9.82 -24.29
N LEU A 12 -21.77 -11.08 -24.29
CA LEU A 12 -20.49 -11.55 -23.72
C LEU A 12 -19.58 -11.96 -24.89
N ALA A 13 -18.48 -11.24 -25.08
CA ALA A 13 -17.40 -11.63 -25.98
C ALA A 13 -16.41 -12.50 -25.19
N ALA A 14 -16.21 -13.74 -25.64
CA ALA A 14 -15.23 -14.66 -25.09
C ALA A 14 -14.04 -14.76 -26.06
N ALA A 15 -12.88 -14.26 -25.65
CA ALA A 15 -11.62 -14.69 -26.26
C ALA A 15 -11.21 -15.99 -25.57
N VAL A 16 -11.25 -17.10 -26.32
CA VAL A 16 -10.73 -18.39 -25.85
C VAL A 16 -9.31 -18.49 -26.39
N VAL A 17 -8.33 -18.24 -25.52
CA VAL A 17 -6.96 -18.64 -25.82
C VAL A 17 -6.83 -20.05 -25.28
N GLY A 18 -6.61 -21.02 -26.17
CA GLY A 18 -6.54 -22.44 -25.81
C GLY A 18 -5.32 -22.77 -24.95
N CYS A 19 -5.37 -22.43 -23.68
CA CYS A 19 -4.48 -22.92 -22.63
C CYS A 19 -5.39 -23.46 -21.52
N LEU A 20 -5.55 -24.78 -21.45
CA LEU A 20 -6.26 -25.45 -20.36
C LEU A 20 -5.41 -25.43 -19.09
N CYS A 21 -5.17 -24.26 -18.49
CA CYS A 21 -4.42 -24.15 -17.24
C CYS A 21 -5.40 -24.31 -16.08
N ALA A 22 -5.72 -25.55 -15.72
CA ALA A 22 -6.29 -25.83 -14.41
C ALA A 22 -5.25 -25.47 -13.35
N ALA A 23 -5.20 -24.19 -12.96
CA ALA A 23 -4.52 -23.73 -11.78
C ALA A 23 -5.16 -24.50 -10.63
N ALA A 24 -4.38 -25.40 -10.01
CA ALA A 24 -4.84 -26.09 -8.82
C ALA A 24 -5.38 -25.04 -7.84
N PRO A 25 -6.50 -25.29 -7.13
CA PRO A 25 -7.09 -24.38 -6.15
C PRO A 25 -6.22 -24.24 -4.87
N GLY A 26 -4.89 -24.31 -5.02
CA GLY A 26 -3.93 -24.11 -3.96
C GLY A 26 -3.88 -22.64 -3.53
N GLY A 27 -3.62 -22.44 -2.25
CA GLY A 27 -3.42 -21.12 -1.66
C GLY A 27 -2.35 -20.30 -2.38
N LEU A 28 -2.33 -18.99 -2.14
CA LEU A 28 -1.29 -18.13 -2.70
C LEU A 28 0.04 -18.43 -1.99
N GLU A 29 1.14 -18.48 -2.74
CA GLU A 29 2.50 -18.69 -2.23
C GLU A 29 3.45 -17.64 -2.82
N ALA A 30 4.33 -17.09 -1.99
CA ALA A 30 5.42 -16.23 -2.37
C ALA A 30 6.69 -16.61 -1.59
N GLU A 31 7.84 -16.65 -2.27
CA GLU A 31 9.13 -16.78 -1.60
C GLU A 31 9.69 -15.37 -1.36
N LEU A 32 10.15 -15.10 -0.15
CA LEU A 32 10.69 -13.81 0.26
C LEU A 32 12.17 -13.96 0.60
N THR A 33 12.98 -12.99 0.21
CA THR A 33 14.32 -12.79 0.77
C THR A 33 14.32 -11.48 1.52
N VAL A 34 14.54 -11.54 2.83
CA VAL A 34 14.62 -10.39 3.72
C VAL A 34 16.08 -10.14 4.04
N THR A 35 16.61 -9.01 3.59
CA THR A 35 18.02 -8.62 3.79
C THR A 35 18.08 -7.46 4.77
N ASN A 36 18.85 -7.64 5.85
CA ASN A 36 19.13 -6.57 6.80
C ASN A 36 20.13 -5.59 6.20
N THR A 37 19.63 -4.44 5.75
CA THR A 37 20.43 -3.34 5.19
C THR A 37 20.62 -2.19 6.17
N THR A 38 20.35 -2.38 7.47
CA THR A 38 20.42 -1.29 8.45
C THR A 38 21.83 -1.04 8.98
N GLY A 39 22.75 -2.00 8.79
CA GLY A 39 24.11 -1.93 9.33
C GLY A 39 24.20 -2.24 10.84
N GLU A 40 23.14 -2.77 11.43
CA GLU A 40 23.08 -3.17 12.84
C GLU A 40 22.41 -4.54 12.92
N ASP A 41 22.81 -5.36 13.89
CA ASP A 41 22.08 -6.60 14.19
C ASP A 41 20.69 -6.25 14.71
N LYS A 42 19.68 -6.98 14.24
CA LYS A 42 18.30 -6.78 14.66
C LYS A 42 17.77 -8.05 15.31
N THR A 43 17.08 -7.89 16.43
CA THR A 43 16.36 -8.96 17.13
C THR A 43 14.90 -8.57 17.29
N ASP A 44 13.97 -9.52 17.20
CA ASP A 44 12.52 -9.28 17.26
C ASP A 44 12.05 -8.13 16.35
N TRP A 45 12.56 -8.11 15.12
CA TRP A 45 12.39 -6.97 14.21
C TRP A 45 11.08 -7.06 13.43
N PRO A 46 10.14 -6.12 13.60
CA PRO A 46 8.89 -6.12 12.83
C PRO A 46 9.12 -5.66 11.40
N VAL A 47 8.69 -6.51 10.46
CA VAL A 47 8.75 -6.25 9.02
C VAL A 47 7.34 -6.06 8.48
N PHE A 48 7.11 -4.94 7.81
CA PHE A 48 5.83 -4.56 7.21
C PHE A 48 5.83 -4.93 5.73
N LEU A 49 4.88 -5.76 5.33
CA LEU A 49 4.71 -6.16 3.94
C LEU A 49 3.24 -6.09 3.54
N THR A 50 2.90 -5.17 2.63
CA THR A 50 1.54 -5.10 2.09
C THR A 50 1.21 -6.37 1.29
N VAL A 51 0.00 -6.89 1.43
CA VAL A 51 -0.42 -8.16 0.82
C VAL A 51 -0.21 -8.15 -0.70
N TYR A 52 -0.58 -7.05 -1.39
CA TYR A 52 -0.38 -6.95 -2.84
C TYR A 52 1.11 -6.92 -3.24
N LYS A 53 2.02 -6.50 -2.35
CA LYS A 53 3.46 -6.52 -2.66
C LYS A 53 3.98 -7.95 -2.68
N ALA A 54 3.47 -8.77 -1.75
CA ALA A 54 3.86 -10.16 -1.61
C ALA A 54 3.23 -11.04 -2.68
N PHE A 55 1.91 -10.94 -2.86
CA PHE A 55 1.16 -11.83 -3.74
C PHE A 55 0.80 -11.21 -5.09
N GLY A 56 0.79 -9.88 -5.18
CA GLY A 56 0.52 -9.15 -6.41
C GLY A 56 -0.74 -8.32 -6.45
N GLY A 57 -0.91 -7.61 -7.56
CA GLY A 57 -2.17 -6.94 -7.87
C GLY A 57 -3.27 -7.94 -8.25
N ASN A 58 -4.51 -7.44 -8.37
CA ASN A 58 -5.67 -8.22 -8.80
C ASN A 58 -5.84 -9.54 -8.03
N LEU A 59 -5.65 -9.48 -6.71
CA LEU A 59 -5.80 -10.67 -5.87
C LEU A 59 -7.23 -11.20 -5.99
N PRO A 60 -7.41 -12.53 -6.11
CA PRO A 60 -8.72 -13.16 -6.08
C PRO A 60 -9.26 -13.08 -4.65
N VAL A 61 -9.98 -12.00 -4.33
CA VAL A 61 -10.43 -11.68 -2.96
C VAL A 61 -11.22 -12.84 -2.35
N GLU A 62 -12.00 -13.56 -3.17
CA GLU A 62 -12.76 -14.74 -2.76
C GLU A 62 -11.90 -15.95 -2.35
N ARG A 63 -10.62 -15.97 -2.73
CA ARG A 63 -9.65 -17.00 -2.34
C ARG A 63 -8.74 -16.57 -1.19
N MET A 64 -8.85 -15.31 -0.75
CA MET A 64 -8.04 -14.78 0.33
C MET A 64 -8.75 -15.01 1.67
N ASP A 65 -8.07 -15.68 2.59
CA ASP A 65 -8.53 -15.80 3.97
C ASP A 65 -7.74 -14.81 4.86
N PRO A 66 -8.38 -13.80 5.49
CA PRO A 66 -7.71 -12.88 6.40
C PRO A 66 -6.99 -13.55 7.58
N LEU A 67 -7.38 -14.77 7.96
CA LEU A 67 -6.75 -15.57 9.02
C LEU A 67 -5.77 -16.60 8.45
N GLY A 68 -5.77 -16.76 7.13
CA GLY A 68 -5.05 -17.81 6.41
C GLY A 68 -3.60 -17.54 6.11
N PHE A 69 -3.02 -16.43 6.59
CA PHE A 69 -1.63 -16.10 6.32
C PHE A 69 -0.67 -16.97 7.12
N HIS A 70 0.40 -17.44 6.50
CA HIS A 70 1.49 -18.16 7.18
C HIS A 70 2.83 -17.57 6.74
N VAL A 71 3.71 -17.27 7.69
CA VAL A 71 5.08 -16.79 7.43
C VAL A 71 6.05 -17.87 7.91
N LEU A 72 6.64 -18.62 7.00
CA LEU A 72 7.47 -19.78 7.31
C LEU A 72 8.94 -19.46 7.07
N ASP A 73 9.83 -19.85 7.98
CA ASP A 73 11.26 -19.80 7.75
C ASP A 73 11.76 -20.94 6.83
N ALA A 74 13.06 -20.98 6.55
CA ALA A 74 13.66 -22.02 5.71
C ALA A 74 13.55 -23.44 6.31
N ALA A 75 13.37 -23.56 7.63
CA ALA A 75 13.14 -24.83 8.31
C ALA A 75 11.64 -25.20 8.38
N GLY A 76 10.75 -24.39 7.80
CA GLY A 76 9.30 -24.58 7.84
C GLY A 76 8.66 -24.18 9.17
N ARG A 77 9.40 -23.51 10.06
CA ARG A 77 8.86 -23.02 11.33
C ARG A 77 8.10 -21.73 11.08
N GLU A 78 6.92 -21.62 11.67
CA GLU A 78 6.08 -20.45 11.50
C GLU A 78 6.48 -19.30 12.44
N LEU A 79 6.76 -18.15 11.83
CA LEU A 79 7.07 -16.90 12.50
C LEU A 79 5.79 -16.25 13.03
N PRO A 80 5.85 -15.61 14.20
CA PRO A 80 4.78 -14.74 14.69
C PRO A 80 4.44 -13.65 13.67
N HIS A 81 3.16 -13.47 13.37
CA HIS A 81 2.71 -12.43 12.47
C HIS A 81 1.32 -11.90 12.86
N MET A 82 0.92 -10.78 12.28
CA MET A 82 -0.45 -10.28 12.31
C MET A 82 -0.83 -9.65 10.98
N LEU A 83 -2.14 -9.66 10.70
CA LEU A 83 -2.71 -8.86 9.63
C LEU A 83 -3.21 -7.51 10.18
N ARG A 84 -2.55 -6.42 9.78
CA ARG A 84 -2.96 -5.06 10.09
C ARG A 84 -3.85 -4.54 8.96
N ARG A 85 -5.16 -4.46 9.24
CA ARG A 85 -6.15 -3.95 8.29
C ARG A 85 -6.00 -2.45 8.08
N LEU A 86 -6.06 -1.98 6.82
CA LEU A 86 -5.90 -0.58 6.45
C LEU A 86 -7.17 0.02 5.79
N PRO A 87 -8.25 0.30 6.54
CA PRO A 87 -9.39 1.06 6.04
C PRO A 87 -9.00 2.41 5.41
N PRO A 88 -9.85 2.92 4.50
CA PRO A 88 -11.20 2.48 4.14
C PRO A 88 -11.19 1.41 3.05
N ASP A 89 -10.01 0.97 2.63
CA ASP A 89 -9.90 -0.01 1.56
C ASP A 89 -10.49 -1.33 2.03
N VAL A 90 -11.50 -1.79 1.30
CA VAL A 90 -12.14 -3.09 1.51
C VAL A 90 -11.31 -4.23 0.90
N SER A 91 -10.21 -3.89 0.23
CA SER A 91 -9.33 -4.86 -0.41
C SER A 91 -8.27 -5.33 0.57
N ILE A 92 -8.32 -6.61 0.92
CA ILE A 92 -7.26 -7.31 1.67
C ILE A 92 -5.88 -7.14 1.03
N GLY A 93 -5.82 -6.86 -0.28
CA GLY A 93 -4.56 -6.55 -0.96
C GLY A 93 -3.82 -5.35 -0.38
N ASN A 94 -4.54 -4.36 0.15
CA ASN A 94 -3.95 -3.15 0.74
C ASN A 94 -3.61 -3.31 2.23
N ASP A 95 -4.04 -4.40 2.87
CA ASP A 95 -3.68 -4.68 4.26
C ASP A 95 -2.18 -5.02 4.38
N GLU A 96 -1.66 -4.90 5.60
CA GLU A 96 -0.26 -5.18 5.91
C GLU A 96 -0.13 -6.48 6.68
N ILE A 97 0.71 -7.37 6.17
CA ILE A 97 1.22 -8.50 6.94
C ILE A 97 2.44 -7.97 7.70
N VAL A 98 2.36 -8.02 9.02
CA VAL A 98 3.46 -7.64 9.90
C VAL A 98 3.99 -8.90 10.55
N PHE A 99 5.25 -9.24 10.34
CA PHE A 99 5.88 -10.42 10.92
C PHE A 99 7.18 -10.07 11.63
N VAL A 100 7.53 -10.86 12.64
CA VAL A 100 8.70 -10.61 13.48
C VAL A 100 9.84 -11.53 13.05
N VAL A 101 10.95 -10.93 12.59
CA VAL A 101 12.19 -11.67 12.34
C VAL A 101 12.95 -11.80 13.66
N PRO A 102 13.15 -13.03 14.20
CA PRO A 102 13.69 -13.20 15.56
C PRO A 102 15.11 -12.65 15.71
N GLU A 103 15.96 -12.90 14.73
CA GLU A 103 17.34 -12.44 14.71
C GLU A 103 17.81 -12.33 13.26
N LEU A 104 18.48 -11.23 12.92
CA LEU A 104 19.11 -11.04 11.62
C LEU A 104 20.31 -10.10 11.76
N ALA A 105 21.51 -10.66 11.62
CA ALA A 105 22.75 -9.88 11.67
C ALA A 105 22.82 -8.82 10.56
N ALA A 106 23.61 -7.76 10.77
CA ALA A 106 23.85 -6.73 9.77
C ALA A 106 24.35 -7.32 8.45
N GLY A 107 23.71 -6.96 7.32
CA GLY A 107 24.04 -7.48 6.00
C GLY A 107 23.54 -8.91 5.72
N ALA A 108 23.09 -9.64 6.73
CA ALA A 108 22.58 -11.00 6.56
C ALA A 108 21.22 -11.01 5.83
N SER A 109 20.92 -12.14 5.21
CA SER A 109 19.63 -12.38 4.55
C SER A 109 18.99 -13.65 5.08
N VAL A 110 17.66 -13.63 5.21
CA VAL A 110 16.84 -14.80 5.52
C VAL A 110 15.85 -15.06 4.39
N LYS A 111 15.70 -16.33 4.02
CA LYS A 111 14.65 -16.77 3.09
C LYS A 111 13.42 -17.18 3.89
N LEU A 112 12.27 -16.63 3.51
CA LEU A 112 10.98 -16.94 4.09
C LEU A 112 10.04 -17.40 2.99
N ARG A 113 8.99 -18.13 3.38
CA ARG A 113 7.88 -18.48 2.51
C ARG A 113 6.61 -17.92 3.11
N LEU A 114 5.92 -17.10 2.33
CA LEU A 114 4.63 -16.54 2.69
C LEU A 114 3.54 -17.29 1.96
N THR A 115 2.51 -17.72 2.68
CA THR A 115 1.33 -18.35 2.05
C THR A 115 0.03 -17.75 2.57
N ASN A 116 -1.04 -17.87 1.79
CA ASN A 116 -2.42 -17.63 2.23
C ASN A 116 -3.26 -18.87 1.91
N THR A 117 -3.77 -19.56 2.93
CA THR A 117 -4.50 -20.83 2.80
C THR A 117 -5.80 -20.80 3.61
N ALA A 118 -6.68 -21.79 3.46
CA ALA A 118 -7.89 -21.90 4.27
C ALA A 118 -7.63 -22.32 5.73
N ALA A 119 -6.41 -22.80 6.05
CA ALA A 119 -6.05 -23.12 7.42
C ALA A 119 -5.56 -21.86 8.14
N PRO A 120 -6.00 -21.60 9.38
CA PRO A 120 -5.57 -20.44 10.13
C PRO A 120 -4.06 -20.53 10.43
N GLY A 121 -3.36 -19.41 10.27
CA GLY A 121 -1.95 -19.29 10.65
C GLY A 121 -1.74 -18.90 12.11
N LYS A 122 -0.48 -18.83 12.52
CA LYS A 122 -0.02 -18.38 13.83
C LYS A 122 -0.09 -16.85 13.97
N THR A 123 -1.30 -16.32 13.91
CA THR A 123 -1.57 -14.90 14.16
C THR A 123 -1.40 -14.60 15.66
N VAL A 124 -0.56 -13.62 15.99
CA VAL A 124 -0.40 -13.10 17.35
C VAL A 124 -0.46 -11.56 17.33
N PRO A 125 -1.02 -10.91 18.37
CA PRO A 125 -0.89 -9.46 18.50
C PRO A 125 0.58 -9.05 18.59
N ILE A 126 1.00 -8.07 17.78
CA ILE A 126 2.33 -7.47 17.84
C ILE A 126 2.16 -6.03 18.31
N ASP A 127 2.76 -5.69 19.47
CA ASP A 127 2.79 -4.32 19.96
C ASP A 127 3.79 -3.49 19.14
N LEU A 128 3.29 -2.83 18.10
CA LEU A 128 4.09 -1.96 17.25
C LEU A 128 4.39 -0.61 17.90
N ALA A 129 3.45 -0.06 18.64
CA ALA A 129 3.63 1.23 19.30
C ALA A 129 4.71 1.16 20.39
N GLY A 130 4.71 0.08 21.19
CA GLY A 130 5.69 -0.19 22.23
C GLY A 130 6.95 -0.93 21.76
N SER A 131 7.06 -1.26 20.47
CA SER A 131 8.25 -1.94 19.93
C SER A 131 9.51 -1.09 20.11
N PRO A 132 10.65 -1.68 20.54
CA PRO A 132 11.93 -0.96 20.61
C PRO A 132 12.45 -0.53 19.23
N HIS A 133 11.89 -1.08 18.14
CA HIS A 133 12.23 -0.70 16.77
C HIS A 133 11.40 0.48 16.25
N ASN A 134 10.38 0.92 16.98
CA ASN A 134 9.66 2.13 16.66
C ASN A 134 10.52 3.35 17.03
N LEU A 135 10.99 4.07 16.01
CA LEU A 135 11.83 5.26 16.17
C LEU A 135 11.06 6.48 16.73
N LEU A 136 9.73 6.37 16.87
CA LEU A 136 8.89 7.33 17.57
C LEU A 136 8.62 6.85 18.99
N SER A 137 9.23 7.52 19.97
CA SER A 137 8.84 7.33 21.36
C SER A 137 7.40 7.81 21.59
N GLY A 138 6.62 7.03 22.34
CA GLY A 138 5.23 7.36 22.69
C GLY A 138 4.27 7.46 21.50
N GLY A 139 4.59 6.78 20.38
CA GLY A 139 3.74 6.77 19.19
C GLY A 139 2.33 6.21 19.40
N GLY A 140 2.05 5.52 20.52
CA GLY A 140 0.70 5.01 20.85
C GLY A 140 -0.25 6.05 21.45
N PHE A 141 0.22 7.25 21.82
CA PHE A 141 -0.63 8.34 22.33
C PHE A 141 -1.51 7.98 23.57
N GLU A 142 -1.13 6.97 24.34
CA GLU A 142 -1.87 6.42 25.49
C GLU A 142 -1.76 7.26 26.77
N THR A 143 -0.84 8.22 26.79
CA THR A 143 -0.45 9.01 27.96
C THR A 143 -0.23 10.47 27.56
N ILE A 144 -0.57 11.37 28.47
CA ILE A 144 -0.31 12.81 28.35
C ILE A 144 0.24 13.29 29.69
N ALA A 145 1.41 13.91 29.66
CA ALA A 145 2.03 14.57 30.80
C ALA A 145 2.34 16.02 30.41
N ASP A 146 2.08 16.97 31.32
CA ASP A 146 2.36 18.39 31.11
C ASP A 146 1.79 18.97 29.79
N GLY A 147 0.62 18.46 29.37
CA GLY A 147 -0.08 18.91 28.16
C GLY A 147 0.48 18.37 26.84
N ALA A 148 1.42 17.41 26.88
CA ALA A 148 1.96 16.75 25.70
C ALA A 148 1.89 15.21 25.82
N PRO A 149 1.68 14.49 24.71
CA PRO A 149 1.86 13.04 24.70
C PRO A 149 3.31 12.64 24.98
N ASP A 150 3.51 11.45 25.55
CA ASP A 150 4.86 10.92 25.78
C ASP A 150 5.69 10.92 24.48
N GLY A 151 6.96 11.34 24.57
CA GLY A 151 7.83 11.42 23.39
C GLY A 151 7.55 12.60 22.45
N PHE A 152 6.60 13.48 22.79
CA PHE A 152 6.30 14.69 22.03
C PHE A 152 6.42 15.95 22.89
N THR A 153 6.70 17.06 22.22
CA THR A 153 6.42 18.41 22.72
C THR A 153 5.16 18.91 22.04
N ALA A 154 4.30 19.58 22.80
CA ALA A 154 3.04 20.11 22.29
C ALA A 154 3.00 21.63 22.44
N THR A 155 2.33 22.28 21.49
CA THR A 155 1.91 23.66 21.60
C THR A 155 0.43 23.74 21.24
N ALA A 156 -0.34 24.48 22.02
CA ALA A 156 -1.74 24.74 21.77
C ALA A 156 -2.00 26.24 21.96
N LYS A 157 -2.75 26.85 21.04
CA LYS A 157 -3.02 28.29 21.03
C LYS A 157 -4.52 28.54 20.84
N ASP A 158 -4.96 29.70 21.32
CA ASP A 158 -6.30 30.24 21.08
C ASP A 158 -7.41 29.24 21.45
N GLY A 159 -7.24 28.57 22.59
CA GLY A 159 -8.21 27.63 23.15
C GLY A 159 -8.13 26.21 22.61
N ALA A 160 -7.18 25.87 21.72
CA ALA A 160 -6.92 24.49 21.36
C ALA A 160 -6.52 23.66 22.59
N LYS A 161 -6.94 22.40 22.64
CA LYS A 161 -6.66 21.48 23.75
C LYS A 161 -6.22 20.13 23.24
N LEU A 162 -5.25 19.55 23.93
CA LEU A 162 -4.82 18.17 23.76
C LEU A 162 -5.27 17.40 24.99
N VAL A 163 -6.07 16.36 24.79
CA VAL A 163 -6.63 15.55 25.88
C VAL A 163 -6.57 14.09 25.51
N LEU A 164 -6.49 13.24 26.53
CA LEU A 164 -6.57 11.81 26.36
C LEU A 164 -8.05 11.43 26.25
N ASP A 165 -8.41 10.70 25.19
CA ASP A 165 -9.77 10.22 24.96
C ASP A 165 -9.79 8.69 25.10
N ARG A 166 -10.68 8.19 25.95
CA ARG A 166 -10.85 6.75 26.23
C ARG A 166 -12.16 6.19 25.66
N ASP A 167 -13.00 7.07 25.10
CA ASP A 167 -14.31 6.71 24.59
C ASP A 167 -14.27 6.46 23.07
N GLU A 168 -13.31 7.07 22.36
CA GLU A 168 -13.11 6.85 20.92
C GLU A 168 -11.72 6.30 20.50
N PRO A 169 -11.07 5.36 21.22
CA PRO A 169 -9.81 4.77 20.74
C PRO A 169 -10.04 3.91 19.49
N ARG A 170 -9.03 3.79 18.62
CA ARG A 170 -9.06 2.81 17.51
C ARG A 170 -8.45 1.49 17.96
N ALA A 171 -7.33 1.56 18.67
CA ALA A 171 -6.69 0.44 19.33
C ALA A 171 -6.22 0.86 20.72
N GLY A 172 -5.76 -0.09 21.52
CA GLY A 172 -5.22 0.20 22.84
C GLY A 172 -6.28 0.63 23.87
N LYS A 173 -5.89 1.51 24.81
CA LYS A 173 -6.73 1.93 25.94
C LYS A 173 -7.24 3.36 25.79
N ALA A 174 -6.56 4.18 25.00
CA ALA A 174 -6.84 5.59 24.81
C ALA A 174 -6.18 6.10 23.52
N CYS A 175 -6.66 7.23 23.02
CA CYS A 175 -6.04 7.95 21.92
C CYS A 175 -5.88 9.44 22.27
N LEU A 176 -5.03 10.15 21.54
CA LEU A 176 -4.92 11.59 21.68
C LEU A 176 -6.04 12.27 20.90
N ARG A 177 -6.90 13.01 21.61
CA ARG A 177 -7.87 13.92 21.02
C ARG A 177 -7.35 15.36 21.07
N ILE A 178 -7.45 16.04 19.94
CA ILE A 178 -7.07 17.44 19.77
C ILE A 178 -8.34 18.20 19.41
N ASP A 179 -8.80 19.01 20.36
CA ASP A 179 -9.91 19.92 20.16
C ASP A 179 -9.39 21.25 19.62
N LEU A 180 -9.93 21.67 18.49
CA LEU A 180 -9.49 22.84 17.75
C LEU A 180 -10.68 23.80 17.56
N PRO A 181 -10.94 24.73 18.50
CA PRO A 181 -11.91 25.80 18.29
C PRO A 181 -11.63 26.60 17.00
N SER A 182 -12.63 27.34 16.51
CA SER A 182 -12.43 28.23 15.37
C SER A 182 -11.29 29.22 15.62
N ARG A 183 -10.40 29.39 14.63
CA ARG A 183 -9.19 30.24 14.70
C ARG A 183 -8.14 29.79 15.73
N SER A 184 -8.12 28.50 16.07
CA SER A 184 -7.11 27.92 16.95
C SER A 184 -6.02 27.15 16.21
N SER A 185 -4.94 26.82 16.91
CA SER A 185 -3.89 25.98 16.36
C SER A 185 -3.26 25.08 17.43
N ALA A 186 -2.81 23.92 17.00
CA ALA A 186 -2.04 23.01 17.83
C ALA A 186 -0.90 22.40 17.01
N ALA A 187 0.22 22.09 17.65
CA ALA A 187 1.29 21.33 17.02
C ALA A 187 1.94 20.38 18.00
N LEU A 188 2.24 19.17 17.51
CA LEU A 188 3.09 18.18 18.14
C LEU A 188 4.41 18.11 17.38
N ARG A 189 5.49 17.98 18.11
CA ARG A 189 6.82 17.72 17.56
C ARG A 189 7.48 16.62 18.37
N SER A 190 8.07 15.62 17.71
CA SER A 190 8.84 14.58 18.40
C SER A 190 9.89 15.24 19.30
N ALA A 191 9.97 14.81 20.56
CA ALA A 191 10.80 15.44 21.59
C ALA A 191 12.28 15.47 21.21
N GLY A 192 12.75 14.39 20.59
CA GLY A 192 14.07 14.29 19.96
C GLY A 192 14.00 14.33 18.43
N PRO A 193 15.10 14.74 17.76
CA PRO A 193 15.26 14.52 16.33
C PRO A 193 15.54 13.04 16.08
N ILE A 194 14.91 12.50 15.04
CA ILE A 194 15.00 11.08 14.67
C ILE A 194 16.13 10.92 13.65
N PRO A 195 17.06 9.96 13.85
CA PRO A 195 18.13 9.71 12.89
C PRO A 195 17.59 8.93 11.67
N PHE A 196 17.94 9.39 10.48
CA PHE A 196 17.73 8.69 9.22
C PHE A 196 19.08 8.34 8.61
N LYS A 197 19.23 7.09 8.18
CA LYS A 197 20.43 6.61 7.48
C LYS A 197 20.31 6.93 6.00
N LYS A 198 21.47 7.14 5.38
CA LYS A 198 21.60 7.21 3.93
C LYS A 198 21.03 5.92 3.31
N ASP A 199 20.10 6.05 2.37
CA ASP A 199 19.43 4.98 1.62
C ASP A 199 18.69 3.93 2.47
N GLY A 200 18.52 4.21 3.76
CA GLY A 200 17.73 3.40 4.68
C GLY A 200 16.27 3.32 4.23
N ARG A 201 15.63 2.19 4.50
CA ARG A 201 14.20 2.00 4.20
C ARG A 201 13.42 2.19 5.48
N TYR A 202 12.29 2.87 5.38
CA TYR A 202 11.49 3.24 6.55
C TYR A 202 10.02 2.98 6.32
N HIS A 203 9.34 2.34 7.26
CA HIS A 203 7.90 2.32 7.30
C HIS A 203 7.39 3.48 8.15
N PHE A 204 6.61 4.39 7.59
CA PHE A 204 5.87 5.37 8.36
C PHE A 204 4.36 5.20 8.17
N SER A 205 3.63 5.17 9.28
CA SER A 205 2.18 5.27 9.26
C SER A 205 1.64 6.00 10.47
N ILE A 206 0.50 6.66 10.33
CA ILE A 206 -0.23 7.28 11.44
C ILE A 206 -1.73 7.05 11.29
N TRP A 207 -2.35 6.55 12.35
CA TRP A 207 -3.79 6.43 12.47
C TRP A 207 -4.39 7.75 12.93
N ALA A 208 -5.30 8.29 12.13
CA ALA A 208 -6.03 9.49 12.47
C ALA A 208 -7.51 9.41 12.08
N LYS A 209 -8.35 10.06 12.88
CA LYS A 209 -9.76 10.35 12.61
C LYS A 209 -9.95 11.86 12.69
N CYS A 210 -10.81 12.40 11.84
CA CYS A 210 -11.05 13.84 11.76
C CYS A 210 -12.55 14.12 11.81
N ARG A 211 -12.94 15.19 12.50
CA ARG A 211 -14.27 15.77 12.45
C ARG A 211 -14.13 17.27 12.26
N ASN A 212 -14.76 17.81 11.23
CA ASN A 212 -14.87 19.24 10.95
C ASN A 212 -13.52 19.98 10.88
N VAL A 213 -12.45 19.28 10.48
CA VAL A 213 -11.10 19.86 10.38
C VAL A 213 -10.99 20.69 9.11
N ALA A 214 -10.55 21.94 9.23
CA ALA A 214 -10.47 22.88 8.13
C ALA A 214 -9.74 22.34 6.88
N HIS A 215 -10.21 22.76 5.70
CA HIS A 215 -9.61 22.39 4.42
C HIS A 215 -8.58 23.42 3.96
N ASN A 216 -7.44 22.93 3.46
CA ASN A 216 -6.53 23.73 2.65
C ASN A 216 -7.10 23.87 1.23
N GLY A 217 -7.51 25.08 0.84
CA GLY A 217 -8.16 25.40 -0.45
C GLY A 217 -7.95 26.86 -0.87
N TYR A 218 -8.45 27.25 -2.05
CA TYR A 218 -8.30 28.62 -2.56
C TYR A 218 -8.94 29.62 -1.59
N GLY A 219 -8.14 30.52 -1.01
CA GLY A 219 -8.58 31.49 0.01
C GLY A 219 -8.59 30.99 1.46
N PHE A 220 -8.28 29.70 1.71
CA PHE A 220 -8.28 29.11 3.05
C PHE A 220 -6.99 28.34 3.31
N ALA A 221 -6.10 28.92 4.11
CA ALA A 221 -4.89 28.28 4.63
C ALA A 221 -5.20 27.71 6.02
N GLY A 222 -5.64 26.45 6.09
CA GLY A 222 -6.01 25.78 7.34
C GLY A 222 -6.16 24.26 7.17
N GLY A 223 -5.93 23.52 8.24
CA GLY A 223 -6.05 22.06 8.31
C GLY A 223 -4.91 21.41 9.07
N GLY A 224 -4.93 20.07 9.11
CA GLY A 224 -3.88 19.25 9.69
C GLY A 224 -2.82 18.83 8.69
N THR A 225 -1.57 18.86 9.11
CA THR A 225 -0.41 18.38 8.35
C THR A 225 0.45 17.46 9.20
N VAL A 226 0.96 16.38 8.60
CA VAL A 226 1.96 15.49 9.19
C VAL A 226 3.17 15.46 8.26
N LYS A 227 4.35 15.79 8.77
CA LYS A 227 5.57 15.84 7.96
C LYS A 227 6.81 15.60 8.81
N PHE A 228 7.91 15.25 8.16
CA PHE A 228 9.24 15.33 8.76
C PHE A 228 9.87 16.69 8.48
N ASN A 229 10.50 17.30 9.49
CA ASN A 229 11.21 18.56 9.36
C ASN A 229 12.66 18.47 9.89
N PRO A 230 13.68 18.68 9.03
CA PRO A 230 13.56 18.83 7.57
C PRO A 230 12.97 17.57 6.91
N PRO A 231 12.56 17.64 5.63
CA PRO A 231 12.12 16.46 4.89
C PRO A 231 13.17 15.35 4.92
N ALA A 232 12.75 14.11 5.21
CA ALA A 232 13.65 12.97 5.36
C ALA A 232 13.31 11.76 4.47
N LEU A 233 12.09 11.70 3.91
CA LEU A 233 11.59 10.55 3.14
C LEU A 233 11.27 10.94 1.69
N ARG A 234 11.65 10.10 0.71
CA ARG A 234 11.35 10.32 -0.72
C ARG A 234 9.83 10.25 -0.97
N GLY A 235 9.31 11.13 -1.83
CA GLY A 235 7.90 11.14 -2.22
C GLY A 235 7.13 12.32 -1.61
N ARG A 236 5.87 12.08 -1.21
CA ARG A 236 5.03 13.11 -0.62
C ARG A 236 5.60 13.52 0.75
N GLY A 237 6.21 14.69 0.86
CA GLY A 237 6.81 15.18 2.11
C GLY A 237 5.82 15.66 3.19
N GLU A 238 4.50 15.54 2.96
CA GLU A 238 3.45 16.03 3.87
C GLU A 238 2.15 15.25 3.66
N LEU A 239 1.58 14.67 4.72
CA LEU A 239 0.23 14.12 4.74
C LEU A 239 -0.74 15.19 5.23
N ARG A 240 -1.96 15.18 4.72
CA ARG A 240 -3.00 16.17 5.07
C ARG A 240 -4.19 15.50 5.75
N LEU A 241 -4.51 16.01 6.94
CA LEU A 241 -5.65 15.63 7.76
C LEU A 241 -6.70 16.75 7.64
N ARG A 242 -7.90 16.44 7.13
CA ARG A 242 -8.94 17.45 6.84
C ARG A 242 -10.33 16.83 6.71
N GLY A 243 -11.34 17.66 6.88
CA GLY A 243 -12.75 17.32 6.74
C GLY A 243 -13.25 16.37 7.83
N ASP A 244 -14.35 15.69 7.51
CA ASP A 244 -14.86 14.55 8.26
C ASP A 244 -14.29 13.26 7.67
N ARG A 245 -13.60 12.47 8.49
CA ARG A 245 -13.08 11.18 8.08
C ARG A 245 -13.06 10.21 9.27
N PRO A 246 -13.56 8.96 9.09
CA PRO A 246 -13.38 7.92 10.08
C PRO A 246 -11.90 7.58 10.25
N TRP A 247 -11.59 6.63 11.13
CA TRP A 247 -10.22 6.12 11.29
C TRP A 247 -9.61 5.72 9.95
N PHE A 248 -8.47 6.31 9.63
CA PHE A 248 -7.72 6.10 8.39
C PHE A 248 -6.24 5.96 8.75
N CYS A 249 -5.57 5.00 8.13
CA CYS A 249 -4.12 4.85 8.26
C CYS A 249 -3.42 5.68 7.18
N TYR A 250 -2.90 6.83 7.57
CA TYR A 250 -2.13 7.67 6.68
C TYR A 250 -0.71 7.16 6.60
N GLN A 251 -0.22 6.95 5.39
CA GLN A 251 1.15 6.51 5.13
C GLN A 251 1.82 7.49 4.18
N PHE A 252 3.15 7.61 4.27
CA PHE A 252 3.87 8.28 3.20
C PHE A 252 3.82 7.39 1.97
N GLU A 253 3.21 7.89 0.89
CA GLU A 253 3.26 7.20 -0.38
C GLU A 253 4.74 7.06 -0.79
N PRO A 254 5.22 5.83 -1.00
CA PRO A 254 6.60 5.58 -1.40
C PRO A 254 6.91 6.36 -2.69
N GLY A 255 7.95 7.20 -2.64
CA GLY A 255 8.40 8.00 -3.77
C GLY A 255 9.02 7.20 -4.92
N GLY A 256 9.11 5.88 -4.79
CA GLY A 256 9.64 4.97 -5.81
C GLY A 256 9.23 3.52 -5.55
N SER A 257 9.28 2.72 -6.60
CA SER A 257 9.23 1.27 -6.52
C SER A 257 10.60 0.70 -6.80
N ASP A 258 10.90 -0.48 -6.27
CA ASP A 258 11.97 -1.26 -6.87
C ASP A 258 11.58 -1.66 -8.30
N ARG A 259 12.54 -2.28 -8.97
CA ARG A 259 12.46 -2.86 -10.31
C ARG A 259 11.34 -3.91 -10.51
N TRP A 260 10.77 -4.46 -9.42
CA TRP A 260 9.62 -5.37 -9.43
C TRP A 260 8.30 -4.65 -9.14
N GLY A 261 8.34 -3.33 -9.06
CA GLY A 261 7.19 -2.52 -8.71
C GLY A 261 6.89 -2.49 -7.22
N VAL A 262 7.73 -3.10 -6.37
CA VAL A 262 7.53 -3.11 -4.92
C VAL A 262 7.83 -1.71 -4.38
N PRO A 263 6.81 -0.98 -3.91
CA PRO A 263 7.00 0.36 -3.42
C PRO A 263 7.87 0.33 -2.16
N HIS A 264 8.98 1.08 -2.16
CA HIS A 264 9.82 1.24 -0.98
C HIS A 264 9.79 2.70 -0.53
N MET A 265 9.56 2.90 0.76
CA MET A 265 9.86 4.17 1.40
C MET A 265 11.36 4.15 1.71
N ALA A 266 12.18 4.74 0.83
CA ALA A 266 13.58 4.98 1.11
C ALA A 266 13.79 6.40 1.63
N SER A 267 14.77 6.57 2.51
CA SER A 267 15.29 7.86 2.91
C SER A 267 15.88 8.61 1.70
N GLN A 268 15.90 9.93 1.80
CA GLN A 268 16.40 10.82 0.75
C GLN A 268 17.91 10.96 0.84
N SER A 269 18.66 10.32 -0.05
CA SER A 269 20.12 10.55 -0.08
C SER A 269 20.83 10.44 -1.42
N GLU A 270 20.10 10.34 -2.54
CA GLU A 270 20.76 10.42 -3.85
C GLU A 270 20.09 11.36 -4.85
N ALA A 271 19.01 12.05 -4.49
CA ALA A 271 18.54 13.11 -5.36
C ALA A 271 19.35 14.38 -5.02
N PRO A 272 20.10 14.99 -5.96
CA PRO A 272 20.75 16.29 -5.72
C PRO A 272 19.73 17.35 -5.29
N THR A 273 18.46 17.10 -5.59
CA THR A 273 17.32 17.92 -5.21
C THR A 273 16.10 17.10 -4.79
N VAL A 274 15.38 17.60 -3.79
CA VAL A 274 14.14 17.05 -3.22
C VAL A 274 12.98 17.83 -3.80
N LYS A 275 11.97 17.18 -4.40
CA LYS A 275 10.74 17.88 -4.79
C LYS A 275 9.87 18.17 -3.57
N ALA A 276 10.11 19.29 -2.89
CA ALA A 276 9.21 19.86 -1.89
C ALA A 276 8.25 20.83 -2.57
N ARG A 277 6.94 20.54 -2.56
CA ARG A 277 5.89 21.42 -3.14
C ARG A 277 6.14 21.77 -4.62
N GLY A 278 6.65 20.81 -5.40
CA GLY A 278 6.95 21.01 -6.82
C GLY A 278 8.23 21.80 -7.10
N ARG A 279 9.02 22.16 -6.07
CA ARG A 279 10.33 22.81 -6.21
C ARG A 279 11.43 21.88 -5.72
N GLU A 280 12.55 21.91 -6.42
CA GLU A 280 13.77 21.22 -6.06
C GLU A 280 14.43 21.91 -4.84
N ALA A 281 14.60 21.18 -3.74
CA ALA A 281 15.27 21.61 -2.52
C ALA A 281 16.59 20.83 -2.37
N PRO A 282 17.75 21.47 -2.15
CA PRO A 282 19.04 20.77 -2.20
C PRO A 282 19.14 19.62 -1.18
N ALA A 283 19.81 18.52 -1.56
CA ALA A 283 20.22 17.46 -0.63
C ALA A 283 20.99 17.99 0.59
N GLU A 284 21.57 19.18 0.46
CA GLU A 284 22.27 19.93 1.51
C GLU A 284 21.42 20.19 2.75
N ILE A 285 20.09 20.35 2.63
CA ILE A 285 19.22 20.55 3.80
C ILE A 285 19.24 19.32 4.73
N TRP A 286 19.30 18.12 4.16
CA TRP A 286 19.39 16.87 4.92
C TRP A 286 20.79 16.69 5.53
N ALA A 287 21.84 17.03 4.80
CA ALA A 287 23.21 17.01 5.29
C ALA A 287 23.45 18.03 6.43
N GLN A 288 22.91 19.24 6.32
CA GLN A 288 22.97 20.28 7.35
C GLN A 288 22.29 19.88 8.65
N ALA A 289 21.21 19.09 8.57
CA ALA A 289 20.54 18.54 9.75
C ALA A 289 21.21 17.28 10.32
N GLY A 290 22.39 16.89 9.79
CA GLY A 290 23.12 15.71 10.22
C GLY A 290 22.35 14.40 10.01
N GLY A 291 21.49 14.35 8.99
CA GLY A 291 20.63 13.20 8.72
C GLY A 291 19.50 13.02 9.73
N LYS A 292 19.14 14.05 10.51
CA LYS A 292 18.09 13.95 11.52
C LYS A 292 16.88 14.81 11.17
N ALA A 293 15.68 14.36 11.56
CA ALA A 293 14.45 15.11 11.36
C ALA A 293 13.46 14.92 12.52
N HIS A 294 12.64 15.92 12.80
CA HIS A 294 11.52 15.77 13.73
C HIS A 294 10.27 15.37 12.98
N LEU A 295 9.48 14.47 13.54
CA LEU A 295 8.08 14.36 13.14
C LEU A 295 7.34 15.59 13.66
N VAL A 296 6.64 16.28 12.77
CA VAL A 296 5.81 17.45 13.08
C VAL A 296 4.39 17.18 12.62
N ILE A 297 3.47 17.24 13.56
CA ILE A 297 2.03 17.18 13.33
C ILE A 297 1.49 18.55 13.70
N SER A 298 0.86 19.26 12.77
CA SER A 298 0.38 20.62 13.05
C SER A 298 -1.00 20.85 12.47
N PHE A 299 -1.81 21.58 13.22
CA PHE A 299 -3.20 21.90 12.91
C PHE A 299 -3.40 23.40 13.02
N SER A 300 -4.08 23.97 12.03
CA SER A 300 -4.59 25.34 12.08
C SER A 300 -6.07 25.29 11.70
N GLN A 301 -6.96 25.50 12.67
CA GLN A 301 -8.38 25.54 12.43
C GLN A 301 -8.78 26.96 12.07
N GLN A 302 -9.40 27.11 10.91
CA GLN A 302 -9.92 28.39 10.44
C GLN A 302 -11.44 28.37 10.47
N SER A 303 -12.03 29.56 10.62
CA SER A 303 -13.46 29.73 10.41
C SER A 303 -13.77 29.49 8.94
N GLN A 304 -14.49 28.41 8.63
CA GLN A 304 -14.85 28.05 7.27
C GLN A 304 -16.38 28.16 7.14
N PRO A 305 -16.92 28.91 6.17
CA PRO A 305 -18.36 29.17 6.07
C PRO A 305 -19.18 27.91 5.76
N PHE A 306 -18.54 26.82 5.31
CA PHE A 306 -19.19 25.56 4.94
C PHE A 306 -19.05 24.46 6.00
N LEU A 307 -18.31 24.67 7.08
CA LEU A 307 -18.27 23.74 8.21
C LEU A 307 -19.56 23.93 9.03
N LYS A 308 -20.27 22.84 9.33
CA LYS A 308 -21.52 22.89 10.10
C LYS A 308 -21.20 23.08 11.60
N GLY A 309 -22.04 23.81 12.34
CA GLY A 309 -21.91 23.97 13.79
C GLY A 309 -21.04 25.15 14.24
N ASP A 310 -20.34 25.00 15.38
CA ASP A 310 -19.52 26.03 16.04
C ASP A 310 -18.22 26.41 15.31
N GLY A 311 -17.95 25.79 14.16
CA GLY A 311 -16.76 26.00 13.34
C GLY A 311 -15.47 25.38 13.93
N GLY A 312 -15.56 24.69 15.06
CA GLY A 312 -14.46 23.93 15.65
C GLY A 312 -14.23 22.60 14.95
N GLY A 313 -13.01 22.10 15.00
CA GLY A 313 -12.62 20.78 14.52
C GLY A 313 -12.11 19.90 15.66
N THR A 314 -12.16 18.59 15.46
CA THR A 314 -11.57 17.61 16.36
C THR A 314 -10.75 16.61 15.56
N VAL A 315 -9.58 16.27 16.07
CA VAL A 315 -8.70 15.24 15.50
C VAL A 315 -8.43 14.21 16.58
N TRP A 316 -8.49 12.94 16.23
CA TRP A 316 -8.00 11.85 17.07
C TRP A 316 -6.80 11.20 16.41
N LEU A 317 -5.75 10.95 17.19
CA LEU A 317 -4.53 10.24 16.79
C LEU A 317 -4.34 9.05 17.73
N ASP A 318 -4.17 7.86 17.16
CA ASP A 318 -4.16 6.60 17.94
C ASP A 318 -2.81 5.90 17.90
N GLU A 319 -2.15 5.89 16.74
CA GLU A 319 -0.87 5.20 16.60
C GLU A 319 -0.05 5.87 15.51
N ALA A 320 1.18 6.28 15.82
CA ALA A 320 2.19 6.75 14.90
C ALA A 320 3.41 5.81 14.95
N LEU A 321 3.72 5.20 13.82
CA LEU A 321 4.77 4.21 13.66
C LEU A 321 5.84 4.75 12.72
N LEU A 322 7.10 4.60 13.11
CA LEU A 322 8.26 4.80 12.23
C LEU A 322 9.27 3.69 12.47
N PHE A 323 9.41 2.77 11.52
CA PHE A 323 10.34 1.65 11.64
C PHE A 323 11.39 1.72 10.55
N GLU A 324 12.65 1.50 10.88
CA GLU A 324 13.62 1.09 9.87
C GLU A 324 13.22 -0.30 9.35
N GLN A 325 13.32 -0.53 8.04
CA GLN A 325 12.85 -1.73 7.35
C GLN A 325 13.97 -2.42 6.57
N PRO A 326 13.93 -3.76 6.46
CA PRO A 326 14.86 -4.48 5.60
C PRO A 326 14.55 -4.21 4.13
N THR A 327 15.47 -4.66 3.27
CA THR A 327 15.10 -4.92 1.87
C THR A 327 14.33 -6.22 1.81
N VAL A 328 13.10 -6.19 1.29
CA VAL A 328 12.29 -7.39 1.03
C VAL A 328 12.22 -7.61 -0.47
N GLN A 329 12.79 -8.72 -0.93
CA GLN A 329 12.66 -9.19 -2.30
C GLN A 329 11.62 -10.30 -2.35
N VAL A 330 10.69 -10.21 -3.30
CA VAL A 330 9.66 -11.22 -3.54
C VAL A 330 10.05 -12.00 -4.78
N ASP A 331 10.43 -13.27 -4.61
CA ASP A 331 10.73 -14.17 -5.72
C ASP A 331 9.44 -14.81 -6.23
N ARG A 332 9.13 -14.48 -7.48
CA ARG A 332 7.92 -14.95 -8.19
C ARG A 332 8.26 -15.99 -9.24
N ARG A 333 9.54 -16.33 -9.42
CA ARG A 333 9.99 -17.18 -10.52
C ARG A 333 9.38 -18.57 -10.45
N LYS A 334 9.36 -19.18 -9.27
CA LYS A 334 8.78 -20.52 -9.07
C LYS A 334 7.29 -20.59 -9.39
N PRO A 335 6.40 -19.73 -8.83
CA PRO A 335 4.99 -19.76 -9.20
C PRO A 335 4.76 -19.39 -10.68
N LEU A 336 5.55 -18.46 -11.23
CA LEU A 336 5.46 -18.12 -12.66
C LEU A 336 5.90 -19.28 -13.57
N ALA A 337 6.98 -19.98 -13.23
CA ALA A 337 7.45 -21.15 -13.98
C ALA A 337 6.43 -22.29 -13.95
N ALA A 338 5.74 -22.48 -12.82
CA ALA A 338 4.63 -23.43 -12.75
C ALA A 338 3.47 -23.02 -13.67
N ALA A 339 3.09 -21.74 -13.67
CA ALA A 339 2.04 -21.19 -14.54
C ALA A 339 2.43 -21.23 -16.04
N THR A 340 3.72 -21.15 -16.38
CA THR A 340 4.23 -21.27 -17.75
C THR A 340 4.77 -22.66 -18.09
N SER A 341 4.43 -23.69 -17.32
CA SER A 341 4.87 -25.06 -17.58
C SER A 341 4.49 -25.58 -18.99
N ARG A 342 3.53 -24.94 -19.65
CA ARG A 342 3.09 -25.21 -21.03
C ARG A 342 3.61 -24.21 -22.06
N GLY A 343 4.63 -23.43 -21.72
CA GLY A 343 5.25 -22.43 -22.58
C GLY A 343 4.82 -21.00 -22.28
N ALA A 344 3.52 -20.73 -22.14
CA ALA A 344 3.00 -19.40 -21.82
C ALA A 344 1.67 -19.43 -21.08
N PHE A 345 1.28 -18.31 -20.48
CA PHE A 345 -0.09 -18.07 -20.01
C PHE A 345 -0.56 -16.66 -20.37
N VAL A 346 -1.88 -16.50 -20.48
CA VAL A 346 -2.55 -15.22 -20.70
C VAL A 346 -3.01 -14.65 -19.37
N TYR A 347 -2.97 -13.32 -19.21
CA TYR A 347 -3.50 -12.64 -18.04
C TYR A 347 -4.19 -11.34 -18.43
N ALA A 348 -5.14 -10.87 -17.61
CA ALA A 348 -5.86 -9.62 -17.83
C ALA A 348 -5.50 -8.56 -16.79
N ARG A 349 -5.36 -7.30 -17.20
CA ARG A 349 -5.20 -6.16 -16.28
C ARG A 349 -5.96 -4.92 -16.73
N PRO A 350 -6.41 -4.07 -15.78
CA PRO A 350 -6.91 -2.75 -16.12
C PRO A 350 -5.82 -1.86 -16.77
N VAL A 351 -6.30 -0.87 -17.52
CA VAL A 351 -5.57 0.05 -18.43
C VAL A 351 -4.29 0.70 -17.87
N ASN A 352 -4.15 0.80 -16.55
CA ASN A 352 -3.18 1.67 -15.90
C ASN A 352 -2.03 0.94 -15.18
N SER A 353 -1.94 -0.40 -15.27
CA SER A 353 -0.98 -1.20 -14.46
C SER A 353 -0.04 -2.14 -15.24
N PRO A 354 0.49 -1.79 -16.43
CA PRO A 354 1.38 -2.68 -17.19
C PRO A 354 2.78 -2.84 -16.58
N ARG A 355 3.19 -1.99 -15.62
CA ARG A 355 4.59 -1.91 -15.17
C ARG A 355 5.08 -3.05 -14.29
N TRP A 356 4.18 -3.87 -13.75
CA TRP A 356 4.58 -4.98 -12.88
C TRP A 356 4.54 -6.25 -13.71
N GLY A 357 5.54 -7.14 -13.61
CA GLY A 357 5.41 -8.47 -14.22
C GLY A 357 4.13 -9.17 -13.75
N PRO A 358 3.57 -10.11 -14.53
CA PRO A 358 2.38 -10.84 -14.14
C PRO A 358 2.62 -11.67 -12.88
N PHE A 359 1.54 -12.06 -12.23
CA PHE A 359 1.55 -13.03 -11.15
C PHE A 359 0.90 -14.32 -11.62
N ALA A 360 1.33 -15.44 -11.05
CA ALA A 360 0.84 -16.76 -11.45
C ALA A 360 -0.68 -16.89 -11.26
N HIS A 361 -1.25 -16.27 -10.21
CA HIS A 361 -2.69 -16.27 -9.97
C HIS A 361 -3.48 -15.39 -10.95
N GLU A 362 -2.82 -14.51 -11.71
CA GLU A 362 -3.46 -13.72 -12.77
C GLU A 362 -3.62 -14.53 -14.06
N ALA A 363 -3.07 -15.75 -14.14
CA ALA A 363 -3.27 -16.63 -15.27
C ALA A 363 -4.77 -16.87 -15.49
N ALA A 364 -5.22 -16.59 -16.71
CA ALA A 364 -6.59 -16.69 -17.13
C ALA A 364 -6.70 -17.70 -18.27
N ASP A 365 -7.57 -18.70 -18.09
CA ASP A 365 -7.94 -19.62 -19.17
C ASP A 365 -8.84 -18.95 -20.21
N LYS A 366 -9.57 -17.92 -19.79
CA LYS A 366 -10.56 -17.21 -20.61
C LYS A 366 -10.63 -15.75 -20.22
N LEU A 367 -10.81 -14.88 -21.21
CA LEU A 367 -11.12 -13.48 -21.01
C LEU A 367 -12.53 -13.20 -21.47
N GLU A 368 -13.35 -12.74 -20.54
CA GLU A 368 -14.74 -12.37 -20.80
C GLU A 368 -14.89 -10.85 -20.74
N ALA A 369 -15.53 -10.30 -21.76
CA ALA A 369 -15.89 -8.89 -21.78
C ALA A 369 -17.34 -8.73 -22.19
N PHE A 370 -18.00 -7.74 -21.61
CA PHE A 370 -19.38 -7.40 -21.93
C PHE A 370 -19.44 -6.12 -22.75
N ALA A 371 -20.31 -6.08 -23.75
CA ALA A 371 -20.62 -4.89 -24.54
C ALA A 371 -22.13 -4.80 -24.82
N MET A 372 -22.67 -3.61 -24.98
CA MET A 372 -24.01 -3.44 -25.55
C MET A 372 -23.95 -3.37 -27.08
N ARG A 373 -25.07 -3.61 -27.77
CA ARG A 373 -25.15 -3.43 -29.23
C ARG A 373 -24.76 -2.00 -29.59
N GLY A 374 -23.75 -1.84 -30.45
CA GLY A 374 -23.20 -0.54 -30.86
C GLY A 374 -22.13 0.02 -29.92
N GLU A 375 -21.83 -0.64 -28.80
CA GLU A 375 -20.73 -0.28 -27.90
C GLU A 375 -19.42 -0.95 -28.37
N ARG A 376 -18.33 -0.19 -28.32
CA ARG A 376 -16.98 -0.73 -28.48
C ARG A 376 -16.42 -1.10 -27.12
N ARG A 377 -16.08 -2.38 -26.95
CA ARG A 377 -15.43 -2.86 -25.72
C ARG A 377 -13.98 -3.22 -25.97
N GLN A 378 -13.09 -2.57 -25.23
CA GLN A 378 -11.68 -2.92 -25.26
C GLN A 378 -11.43 -4.14 -24.37
N VAL A 379 -10.87 -5.21 -24.95
CA VAL A 379 -10.30 -6.34 -24.20
C VAL A 379 -8.80 -6.13 -24.13
N ARG A 380 -8.24 -6.13 -22.92
CA ARG A 380 -6.79 -6.03 -22.71
C ARG A 380 -6.28 -7.28 -22.03
N PHE A 381 -5.18 -7.78 -22.56
CA PHE A 381 -4.48 -8.93 -22.00
C PHE A 381 -2.98 -8.81 -22.22
N GLY A 382 -2.23 -9.52 -21.41
CA GLY A 382 -0.82 -9.78 -21.61
C GLY A 382 -0.58 -11.27 -21.78
N ILE A 383 0.58 -11.61 -22.33
CA ILE A 383 1.07 -12.97 -22.44
C ILE A 383 2.40 -13.01 -21.72
N TYR A 384 2.55 -13.94 -20.78
CA TYR A 384 3.82 -14.25 -20.16
C TYR A 384 4.30 -15.59 -20.67
N ALA A 385 5.51 -15.61 -21.23
CA ALA A 385 6.09 -16.80 -21.83
C ALA A 385 7.39 -17.18 -21.13
N ALA A 386 7.63 -18.49 -20.99
CA ALA A 386 8.88 -19.04 -20.48
C ALA A 386 10.05 -18.89 -21.47
N ALA A 387 9.75 -18.64 -22.75
CA ALA A 387 10.71 -18.42 -23.82
C ALA A 387 10.16 -17.37 -24.80
N ASP A 388 11.02 -16.87 -25.68
CA ASP A 388 10.62 -15.93 -26.72
C ASP A 388 9.53 -16.56 -27.62
N LEU A 389 8.46 -15.80 -27.83
CA LEU A 389 7.36 -16.20 -28.71
C LEU A 389 7.70 -15.82 -30.15
N GLY A 390 7.64 -16.79 -31.07
CA GLY A 390 7.84 -16.53 -32.50
C GLY A 390 6.63 -15.86 -33.16
N GLU A 391 5.43 -16.41 -32.95
CA GLU A 391 4.18 -15.88 -33.48
C GLU A 391 3.10 -15.94 -32.39
N VAL A 392 2.29 -14.88 -32.28
CA VAL A 392 1.12 -14.83 -31.40
C VAL A 392 -0.11 -14.60 -32.26
N ARG A 393 -0.99 -15.61 -32.31
CA ARG A 393 -2.29 -15.52 -32.97
C ARG A 393 -3.40 -15.41 -31.94
N VAL A 394 -4.27 -14.43 -32.11
CA VAL A 394 -5.43 -14.18 -31.24
C VAL A 394 -6.68 -14.53 -32.01
N GLU A 395 -7.42 -15.52 -31.53
CA GLU A 395 -8.69 -15.91 -32.12
C GLU A 395 -9.84 -15.49 -31.19
N VAL A 396 -10.83 -14.82 -31.76
CA VAL A 396 -12.05 -14.43 -31.05
C VAL A 396 -13.13 -15.42 -31.43
N SER A 397 -13.69 -16.13 -30.45
CA SER A 397 -14.81 -17.05 -30.68
C SER A 397 -16.09 -16.26 -31.05
N PRO A 398 -17.10 -16.91 -31.66
CA PRO A 398 -18.36 -16.24 -32.02
C PRO A 398 -18.97 -15.53 -30.81
N LEU A 399 -19.41 -14.28 -31.00
CA LEU A 399 -20.15 -13.55 -29.96
C LEU A 399 -21.47 -14.27 -29.67
N THR A 400 -22.00 -14.10 -28.45
CA THR A 400 -23.32 -14.63 -28.08
C THR A 400 -24.12 -13.57 -27.33
N ASP A 401 -25.45 -13.56 -27.54
CA ASP A 401 -26.38 -12.58 -26.95
C ASP A 401 -27.47 -13.21 -26.06
N GLY A 402 -27.22 -14.42 -25.56
CA GLY A 402 -28.21 -15.20 -24.79
C GLY A 402 -29.32 -15.83 -25.63
N ALA A 403 -29.56 -15.35 -26.85
CA ALA A 403 -30.48 -15.97 -27.82
C ALA A 403 -29.75 -16.91 -28.80
N GLY A 404 -28.44 -16.74 -28.98
CA GLY A 404 -27.63 -17.68 -29.76
C GLY A 404 -26.23 -17.15 -30.07
N ARG A 405 -25.61 -17.75 -31.09
CA ARG A 405 -24.37 -17.26 -31.68
C ARG A 405 -24.68 -16.12 -32.65
N LEU A 406 -23.96 -15.02 -32.52
CA LEU A 406 -23.94 -13.94 -33.50
C LEU A 406 -22.93 -14.29 -34.60
N GLY A 407 -23.23 -13.90 -35.83
CA GLY A 407 -22.35 -14.11 -36.97
C GLY A 407 -21.14 -13.16 -36.97
N PRO A 408 -20.13 -13.44 -37.80
CA PRO A 408 -18.91 -12.63 -37.89
C PRO A 408 -19.16 -11.17 -38.32
N GLU A 409 -20.28 -10.89 -38.98
CA GLU A 409 -20.72 -9.53 -39.32
C GLU A 409 -21.04 -8.66 -38.09
N CYS A 410 -21.22 -9.28 -36.93
CA CYS A 410 -21.42 -8.60 -35.66
C CYS A 410 -20.11 -8.27 -34.93
N LEU A 411 -18.96 -8.65 -35.50
CA LEU A 411 -17.62 -8.43 -34.93
C LEU A 411 -16.89 -7.35 -35.74
N ASP A 412 -16.64 -6.20 -35.09
CA ASP A 412 -15.66 -5.21 -35.52
C ASP A 412 -14.43 -5.33 -34.59
N LEU A 413 -13.35 -5.92 -35.09
CA LEU A 413 -12.12 -6.16 -34.33
C LEU A 413 -11.03 -5.20 -34.78
N GLU A 414 -10.56 -4.37 -33.85
CA GLU A 414 -9.47 -3.44 -34.07
C GLU A 414 -8.37 -3.64 -33.02
N LEU A 415 -7.14 -3.89 -33.48
CA LEU A 415 -5.96 -3.87 -32.61
C LEU A 415 -5.63 -2.43 -32.27
N ASN A 416 -6.15 -1.95 -31.14
CA ASN A 416 -6.00 -0.57 -30.72
C ASN A 416 -4.55 -0.19 -30.36
N ASN A 417 -3.80 -1.10 -29.74
CA ASN A 417 -2.40 -0.90 -29.33
C ASN A 417 -1.74 -2.25 -29.07
N HIS A 418 -0.43 -2.35 -29.31
CA HIS A 418 0.40 -3.45 -28.83
C HIS A 418 1.61 -2.87 -28.09
N TYR A 419 2.02 -3.53 -27.01
CA TYR A 419 3.21 -3.18 -26.26
C TYR A 419 3.97 -4.47 -25.99
N ILE A 420 5.21 -4.53 -26.49
CA ILE A 420 6.11 -5.65 -26.26
C ILE A 420 7.22 -5.11 -25.38
N GLU A 421 7.30 -5.64 -24.16
CA GLU A 421 8.44 -5.40 -23.29
C GLU A 421 9.22 -6.71 -23.19
N PRO A 422 10.50 -6.74 -23.58
CA PRO A 422 11.34 -7.89 -23.28
C PRO A 422 11.35 -8.05 -21.76
N TYR A 423 10.90 -9.21 -21.27
CA TYR A 423 11.11 -9.54 -19.88
C TYR A 423 12.62 -9.57 -19.63
N ARG A 424 13.13 -8.59 -18.89
CA ARG A 424 14.53 -8.58 -18.45
C ARG A 424 14.55 -9.17 -17.04
N PRO A 425 14.71 -10.50 -16.88
CA PRO A 425 14.99 -11.05 -15.57
C PRO A 425 16.26 -10.37 -15.11
N GLN A 426 16.18 -9.64 -14.01
CA GLN A 426 17.40 -9.01 -13.56
C GLN A 426 18.38 -10.07 -13.11
N PRO A 427 19.68 -9.84 -13.35
CA PRO A 427 20.67 -10.54 -12.59
C PRO A 427 20.33 -10.32 -11.11
N LEU A 428 20.34 -11.41 -10.34
CA LEU A 428 20.58 -11.34 -8.91
C LEU A 428 21.70 -10.33 -8.75
N GLN A 429 21.43 -9.16 -8.17
CA GLN A 429 22.53 -8.31 -7.76
C GLN A 429 23.27 -9.18 -6.74
N ALA A 430 24.47 -9.62 -7.11
CA ALA A 430 25.39 -10.15 -6.13
C ALA A 430 25.55 -9.03 -5.10
N GLY A 431 24.97 -9.26 -3.93
CA GLY A 431 25.15 -8.40 -2.76
C GLY A 431 26.58 -8.49 -2.28
#